data_AF-A0A3N5HP18-F1
#
_entry.id   AF-A0A3N5HP18-F1
#
_cell.length_a   1.000
_cell.length_b   1.000
_cell.length_c   1.000
_cell.angle_alpha   90.00
_cell.angle_beta   90.00
_cell.angle_gamma   90.00
#
_symmetry.space_group_name_H-M   'P 1'
#
loop_
_entity.id
_entity.type
_entity.pdbx_description
1 polymer ?
#
loop_
_entity_poly.entity_id
_entity_poly.type
_entity_poly.pdbx_seq_one_letter_code
_entity_poly.pdbx_strand_id
1 'polypeptide(L)'
;MVRAKIELHGKGDGWQVKETTIDYDGQEVQRIGPIDQVMEYEEAVKEAKRWTMLMIRGKHRKETEDDIVWELEPSLPPRHILKL
;
A
#
# COMPACT_ATOMS: atom_id res chain seq x y z
N MET A 1 -6.85 -8.79 14.95
CA MET A 1 -7.08 -7.49 14.26
C MET A 1 -6.08 -7.41 13.12
N VAL A 2 -6.54 -7.17 11.89
CA VAL A 2 -5.65 -7.13 10.72
C VAL A 2 -5.09 -5.72 10.54
N ARG A 3 -3.77 -5.61 10.38
CA ARG A 3 -3.11 -4.33 10.04
C ARG A 3 -2.49 -4.41 8.66
N ALA A 4 -2.66 -3.36 7.88
CA ALA A 4 -2.06 -3.26 6.55
C ALA A 4 -1.23 -1.98 6.46
N LYS A 5 0.07 -2.16 6.26
CA LYS A 5 1.02 -1.10 5.97
C LYS A 5 1.28 -1.03 4.48
N ILE A 6 1.10 0.14 3.88
CA ILE A 6 1.33 0.39 2.45
C ILE A 6 2.42 1.45 2.31
N GLU A 7 3.52 1.08 1.65
CA GLU A 7 4.55 2.03 1.26
C GLU A 7 4.29 2.55 -0.16
N LEU A 8 4.17 3.88 -0.28
CA LEU A 8 4.06 4.55 -1.57
C LEU A 8 5.34 5.30 -1.87
N HIS A 9 5.90 5.10 -3.07
CA HIS A 9 7.08 5.79 -3.56
C HIS A 9 6.70 6.88 -4.56
N GLY A 10 7.21 8.09 -4.38
CA GLY A 10 7.07 9.14 -5.38
C GLY A 10 8.03 8.93 -6.55
N LYS A 11 7.54 9.02 -7.79
CA LYS A 11 8.36 8.92 -9.02
C LYS A 11 7.93 9.97 -10.05
N GLY A 12 8.74 11.02 -10.23
CA GLY A 12 8.41 12.15 -11.11
C GLY A 12 7.24 12.96 -10.58
N ASP A 13 6.14 13.07 -11.31
CA ASP A 13 4.94 13.76 -10.83
C ASP A 13 3.88 12.82 -10.23
N GLY A 14 4.14 11.50 -10.21
CA GLY A 14 3.19 10.50 -9.72
C GLY A 14 3.73 9.62 -8.60
N TRP A 15 2.91 8.62 -8.24
CA TRP A 15 3.12 7.69 -7.14
C TRP A 15 3.10 6.25 -7.63
N GLN A 16 3.85 5.41 -6.93
CA GLN A 16 3.97 3.98 -7.18
C GLN A 16 3.79 3.22 -5.86
N VAL A 17 3.04 2.12 -5.88
CA VAL A 17 2.96 1.21 -4.73
C VAL A 17 4.25 0.40 -4.67
N LYS A 18 5.08 0.67 -3.67
CA LYS A 18 6.38 0.01 -3.51
C LYS A 18 6.23 -1.32 -2.79
N GLU A 19 5.50 -1.30 -1.68
CA GLU A 19 5.37 -2.46 -0.81
C GLU A 19 4.04 -2.44 -0.08
N THR A 20 3.52 -3.63 0.21
CA THR A 20 2.38 -3.80 1.11
C THR A 20 2.68 -4.94 2.08
N THR A 21 2.54 -4.66 3.37
CA THR A 21 2.74 -5.61 4.46
C THR A 21 1.44 -5.76 5.23
N ILE A 22 1.00 -7.01 5.43
CA ILE A 22 -0.20 -7.33 6.21
C ILE A 22 0.22 -8.14 7.43
N ASP A 23 -0.13 -7.67 8.62
CA ASP A 23 -0.02 -8.40 9.87
C ASP A 23 -1.36 -9.07 10.20
N TYR A 24 -1.34 -10.40 10.18
CA TYR A 24 -2.44 -11.27 10.61
C TYR A 24 -2.17 -11.80 12.02
N ASP A 25 -2.61 -11.07 13.04
CA ASP A 25 -2.56 -11.55 14.43
C ASP A 25 -1.13 -11.99 14.86
N GLY A 26 -0.09 -11.30 14.39
CA GLY A 26 1.33 -11.58 14.65
C GLY A 26 2.04 -12.32 13.51
N GLN A 27 1.33 -12.68 12.43
CA GLN A 27 1.92 -13.25 11.22
C GLN A 27 1.99 -12.21 10.10
N GLU A 28 3.21 -11.74 9.80
CA GLU A 28 3.44 -10.80 8.71
C GLU A 28 3.51 -11.50 7.35
N VAL A 29 2.82 -10.92 6.38
CA VAL A 29 2.90 -11.26 4.96
C VAL A 29 3.23 -9.99 4.20
N GLN A 30 4.42 -9.98 3.61
CA GLN A 30 4.90 -8.88 2.78
C GLN A 30 4.73 -9.24 1.31
N ARG A 31 4.34 -8.25 0.51
CA ARG A 31 4.33 -8.34 -0.95
C ARG A 31 4.92 -7.07 -1.53
N ILE A 32 6.00 -7.23 -2.28
CA ILE A 32 6.56 -6.18 -3.11
C ILE A 32 5.54 -5.89 -4.21
N GLY A 33 5.21 -4.61 -4.38
CA GLY A 33 4.17 -4.16 -5.29
C GLY A 33 4.44 -4.68 -6.71
N PRO A 34 3.47 -5.31 -7.40
CA PRO A 34 3.63 -5.72 -8.80
C PRO A 34 3.53 -4.53 -9.78
N ILE A 35 3.42 -3.31 -9.27
CA ILE A 35 2.95 -2.16 -10.02
C ILE A 35 4.15 -1.27 -10.32
N ASP A 36 4.82 -1.54 -11.45
CA ASP A 36 5.76 -0.58 -12.05
C ASP A 36 5.06 0.63 -12.69
N GLN A 37 3.75 0.72 -12.51
CA GLN A 37 2.93 1.81 -13.02
C GLN A 37 2.96 3.00 -12.06
N VAL A 38 3.30 4.15 -12.63
CA VAL A 38 3.16 5.45 -11.97
C VAL A 38 1.75 5.95 -12.20
N MET A 39 1.08 6.42 -11.14
CA MET A 39 -0.30 6.89 -11.16
C MET A 39 -0.51 8.05 -10.19
N GLU A 40 -1.70 8.63 -10.18
CA GLU A 40 -2.06 9.67 -9.20
C GLU A 40 -2.10 9.09 -7.78
N TYR A 41 -1.86 9.94 -6.77
CA TYR A 41 -1.79 9.49 -5.37
C TYR A 41 -3.04 8.70 -4.94
N GLU A 42 -4.23 9.24 -5.25
CA GLU A 42 -5.50 8.60 -4.88
C GLU A 42 -5.69 7.25 -5.58
N GLU A 43 -5.22 7.12 -6.83
CA GLU A 43 -5.26 5.87 -7.57
C GLU A 43 -4.30 4.85 -6.97
N ALA A 44 -3.10 5.28 -6.58
CA ALA A 44 -2.11 4.43 -5.92
C ALA A 44 -2.66 3.86 -4.60
N VAL A 45 -3.34 4.69 -3.80
CA VAL A 45 -4.00 4.25 -2.56
C VAL A 45 -5.13 3.25 -2.85
N LYS A 46 -6.01 3.55 -3.81
CA LYS A 46 -7.13 2.65 -4.18
C LYS A 46 -6.63 1.29 -4.65
N GLU A 47 -5.62 1.29 -5.52
CA GLU A 47 -5.06 0.07 -6.07
C GLU A 47 -4.32 -0.73 -4.98
N ALA A 48 -3.54 -0.08 -4.12
CA ALA A 48 -2.89 -0.74 -2.98
C ALA A 48 -3.91 -1.40 -2.02
N LYS A 49 -4.99 -0.70 -1.68
CA LYS A 49 -6.08 -1.26 -0.87
C LYS A 49 -6.74 -2.45 -1.55
N ARG A 50 -7.07 -2.33 -2.85
CA ARG A 50 -7.66 -3.42 -3.64
C ARG A 50 -6.78 -4.67 -3.62
N TRP A 51 -5.48 -4.54 -3.82
CA TRP A 51 -4.54 -5.66 -3.73
C TRP A 51 -4.46 -6.25 -2.32
N THR A 52 -4.42 -5.41 -1.30
CA THR A 52 -4.46 -5.84 0.11
C THR A 52 -5.69 -6.70 0.38
N MET A 53 -6.87 -6.26 -0.05
CA MET A 53 -8.12 -7.01 0.11
C MET A 53 -8.09 -8.35 -0.63
N LEU A 54 -7.49 -8.41 -1.83
CA LEU A 54 -7.31 -9.67 -2.55
C LEU A 54 -6.40 -10.65 -1.79
N MET A 55 -5.35 -10.16 -1.15
CA MET A 55 -4.44 -10.98 -0.33
C MET A 55 -5.15 -11.55 0.91
N ILE A 56 -5.93 -10.72 1.60
CA ILE A 56 -6.73 -11.14 2.77
C ILE A 56 -7.73 -12.22 2.37
N ARG A 57 -8.47 -12.00 1.28
CA ARG A 57 -9.43 -12.98 0.74
C ARG A 57 -8.74 -14.28 0.29
N GLY A 58 -7.55 -14.19 -0.29
CA GLY A 58 -6.74 -15.36 -0.67
C GLY A 58 -6.32 -16.24 0.51
N LYS A 59 -6.35 -15.71 1.74
CA LYS A 59 -6.15 -16.45 3.00
C LYS A 59 -7.46 -16.98 3.61
N HIS A 60 -8.56 -16.97 2.85
CA HIS A 60 -9.91 -17.35 3.30
C HIS A 60 -10.45 -16.53 4.47
N ARG A 61 -9.90 -15.34 4.73
CA ARG A 61 -10.41 -14.45 5.76
C ARG A 61 -11.54 -13.57 5.22
N LYS A 62 -12.36 -12.99 6.12
CA LYS A 62 -13.64 -12.32 5.81
C LYS A 62 -13.65 -10.83 6.12
N GLU A 63 -12.52 -10.25 6.52
CA GLU A 63 -12.39 -8.84 6.83
C GLU A 63 -12.77 -7.97 5.62
N THR A 64 -13.39 -6.85 5.93
CA THR A 64 -13.71 -5.75 5.02
C THR A 64 -12.68 -4.62 5.19
N GLU A 65 -12.75 -3.58 4.36
CA GLU A 65 -11.85 -2.43 4.51
C GLU A 65 -11.97 -1.75 5.88
N ASP A 66 -13.16 -1.77 6.47
CA ASP A 66 -13.45 -1.15 7.77
C ASP A 66 -12.87 -1.96 8.95
N ASP A 67 -12.58 -3.24 8.74
CA ASP A 67 -11.99 -4.14 9.74
C ASP A 67 -10.46 -4.04 9.81
N ILE A 68 -9.85 -3.28 8.90
CA ILE A 68 -8.39 -3.19 8.72
C ILE A 68 -7.89 -1.84 9.23
N VAL A 69 -6.84 -1.89 10.05
CA VAL A 69 -6.08 -0.69 10.38
C VAL A 69 -5.12 -0.39 9.24
N TRP A 70 -5.35 0.72 8.54
CA TRP A 70 -4.55 1.16 7.39
C TRP A 70 -3.46 2.13 7.80
N GLU A 71 -2.22 1.78 7.52
CA GLU A 71 -1.05 2.65 7.68
C GLU A 71 -0.50 2.99 6.29
N LEU A 72 -0.71 4.23 5.85
CA LEU A 72 -0.19 4.73 4.59
C LEU A 72 1.10 5.49 4.85
N GLU A 73 2.23 4.98 4.38
CA GLU A 73 3.53 5.64 4.44
C GLU A 73 3.96 6.14 3.06
N PRO A 74 3.54 7.37 2.68
CA PRO A 74 4.10 8.01 1.51
C PRO A 74 5.55 8.45 1.78
N SER A 75 6.50 8.00 0.96
CA SER A 75 7.78 8.70 0.84
C SER A 75 7.52 10.09 0.26
N LEU A 76 8.27 11.12 0.66
CA LEU A 76 8.07 12.50 0.19
C LEU A 76 7.75 12.58 -1.33
N PRO A 77 6.71 13.33 -1.74
CA PRO A 77 6.39 13.50 -3.16
C PRO A 77 7.59 14.09 -3.93
N PRO A 78 7.78 13.79 -5.22
CA PRO A 78 9.04 14.10 -5.91
C PRO A 78 9.21 15.58 -6.28
N ARG A 79 8.42 16.49 -5.69
CA ARG A 79 8.58 17.95 -5.82
C ARG A 79 9.12 18.65 -4.57
N HIS A 80 9.26 17.95 -3.43
CA HIS A 80 9.73 18.57 -2.18
C HIS A 80 11.18 18.24 -1.80
N ILE A 81 11.92 17.51 -2.63
CA ILE A 81 13.38 17.51 -2.53
C ILE A 81 13.84 18.81 -3.21
N LEU A 82 13.87 19.90 -2.44
CA LEU A 82 14.65 21.09 -2.78
C LEU A 82 16.03 20.60 -3.24
N LYS A 83 16.36 20.79 -4.51
CA LYS A 83 17.72 20.58 -5.02
C LYS A 83 18.64 21.47 -4.17
N LEU A 84 19.42 20.85 -3.29
CA LEU A 84 20.59 21.46 -2.65
C LEU A 84 21.73 21.50 -3.65
#